data_AF-A0A3D5FU66-F1
#
_entry.id   AF-A0A3D5FU66-F1
#
_cell.length_a   1.000
_cell.length_b   1.000
_cell.length_c   1.000
_cell.angle_alpha   90.00
_cell.angle_beta   90.00
_cell.angle_gamma   90.00
#
_symmetry.space_group_name_H-M   'P 1'
#
loop_
_entity.id
_entity.type
_entity.pdbx_description
1 polymer ?
#
loop_
_entity_poly.entity_id
_entity_poly.type
_entity_poly.pdbx_seq_one_letter_code
_entity_poly.pdbx_strand_id
1 'polypeptide(L)'
;MKEGTVKEVIGVVIDVDFAGGELPAINNALEVHEEDRPTDGRLVLEVQQHLGESLVRCVAMDSTDGLARGARVADTGGPITVPVGENSLGRLFNVIGDPIDGKGPVAADTPRLPLHRDPPAHQDQVTTDDMLETGIKVMDLVCPFARGGKLGLFGGAGVGKTVILTELINNVASGHGGYSVFAGVGE
;
A
#
# COMPACT_ATOMS: atom_id res chain seq x y z
N MET A 1 1.85 -19.04 -14.79
CA MET A 1 1.73 -18.67 -13.36
C MET A 1 2.32 -19.82 -12.57
N LYS A 2 3.11 -19.50 -11.54
CA LYS A 2 3.66 -20.53 -10.65
C LYS A 2 2.58 -20.85 -9.64
N GLU A 3 2.29 -22.12 -9.45
CA GLU A 3 1.28 -22.58 -8.50
C GLU A 3 1.98 -23.08 -7.24
N GLY A 4 1.44 -22.70 -6.09
CA GLY A 4 1.87 -23.10 -4.78
C GLY A 4 0.71 -23.64 -3.96
N THR A 5 1.05 -24.30 -2.85
CA THR A 5 0.07 -24.81 -1.90
C THR A 5 0.38 -24.33 -0.49
N VAL A 6 -0.65 -23.91 0.24
CA VAL A 6 -0.49 -23.49 1.65
C VAL A 6 -0.05 -24.68 2.50
N LYS A 7 1.08 -24.56 3.20
CA LYS A 7 1.56 -25.59 4.14
C LYS A 7 1.26 -25.27 5.59
N GLU A 8 1.39 -24.01 5.96
CA GLU A 8 1.24 -23.56 7.34
C GLU A 8 0.58 -22.18 7.39
N VAL A 9 -0.26 -21.97 8.41
CA VAL A 9 -0.97 -20.72 8.68
C VAL A 9 -0.80 -20.39 10.17
N ILE A 10 -0.07 -19.32 10.48
CA ILE A 10 0.16 -18.82 11.84
C ILE A 10 -0.30 -17.36 11.90
N GLY A 11 -1.57 -17.16 12.25
CA GLY A 11 -2.20 -15.84 12.13
C GLY A 11 -2.10 -15.35 10.68
N VAL A 12 -1.62 -14.12 10.48
CA VAL A 12 -1.42 -13.52 9.14
C VAL A 12 -0.17 -14.03 8.40
N VAL A 13 0.66 -14.86 9.05
CA VAL A 13 1.87 -15.42 8.43
C VAL A 13 1.52 -16.77 7.81
N ILE A 14 1.74 -16.89 6.50
CA ILE A 14 1.41 -18.08 5.72
C ILE A 14 2.65 -18.59 5.00
N ASP A 15 2.96 -19.86 5.18
CA ASP A 15 4.03 -20.52 4.43
C ASP A 15 3.43 -21.29 3.24
N VAL A 16 3.94 -21.00 2.04
CA VAL A 16 3.47 -21.57 0.77
C VAL A 16 4.60 -22.37 0.11
N ASP A 17 4.28 -23.59 -0.32
CA ASP A 17 5.21 -24.48 -1.02
C ASP A 17 4.98 -24.42 -2.53
N PHE A 18 6.01 -24.03 -3.27
CA PHE A 18 6.06 -24.02 -4.73
C PHE A 18 6.83 -25.25 -5.23
N ALA A 19 6.20 -26.42 -5.11
CA ALA A 19 6.75 -27.69 -5.56
C ALA A 19 7.08 -27.63 -7.07
N GLY A 20 8.38 -27.50 -7.40
CA GLY A 20 8.84 -27.25 -8.77
C GLY A 20 10.11 -26.40 -8.87
N GLY A 21 10.54 -25.80 -7.77
CA GLY A 21 11.89 -25.21 -7.63
C GLY A 21 12.03 -23.75 -8.06
N GLU A 22 11.03 -23.19 -8.74
CA GLU A 22 11.01 -21.75 -9.04
C GLU A 22 10.21 -20.99 -7.99
N LEU A 23 10.92 -20.37 -7.05
CA LEU A 23 10.30 -19.53 -6.03
C LEU A 23 9.89 -18.16 -6.61
N PRO A 24 8.75 -17.60 -6.19
CA PRO A 24 8.43 -16.19 -6.42
C PRO A 24 9.47 -15.29 -5.74
N ALA A 25 9.71 -14.09 -6.28
CA ALA A 25 10.63 -13.14 -5.67
C ALA A 25 10.08 -12.61 -4.33
N ILE A 26 10.97 -12.12 -3.47
CA ILE A 26 10.56 -11.33 -2.31
C ILE A 26 9.78 -10.11 -2.82
N ASN A 27 8.74 -9.73 -2.08
CA ASN A 27 7.74 -8.72 -2.39
C ASN A 27 6.74 -9.09 -3.51
N ASN A 28 6.82 -10.28 -4.12
CA ASN A 28 5.77 -10.71 -5.06
C ASN A 28 4.44 -10.91 -4.33
N ALA A 29 3.36 -10.53 -5.01
CA ALA A 29 2.01 -10.85 -4.60
C ALA A 29 1.65 -12.25 -5.08
N LEU A 30 1.03 -13.02 -4.18
CA LEU A 30 0.41 -14.29 -4.44
C LEU A 30 -1.10 -14.16 -4.20
N GLU A 31 -1.91 -14.83 -5.00
CA GLU A 31 -3.36 -14.79 -4.87
C GLU A 31 -3.91 -16.20 -4.59
N VAL A 32 -4.66 -16.34 -3.50
CA VAL A 32 -5.36 -17.60 -3.19
C VAL A 32 -6.45 -17.83 -4.24
N HIS A 33 -6.64 -19.05 -4.72
CA HIS A 33 -7.69 -19.38 -5.69
C HIS A 33 -9.08 -19.19 -5.07
N GLU A 34 -10.03 -18.66 -5.85
CA GLU A 34 -11.38 -18.31 -5.39
C GLU A 34 -12.09 -19.45 -4.65
N GLU A 35 -11.95 -20.69 -5.12
CA GLU A 35 -12.54 -21.90 -4.52
C GLU A 35 -11.98 -22.22 -3.11
N ASP A 36 -10.77 -21.75 -2.81
CA ASP A 36 -10.05 -22.01 -1.56
C ASP A 36 -10.05 -20.79 -0.62
N ARG A 37 -10.70 -19.69 -1.00
CA ARG A 37 -10.77 -18.47 -0.19
C ARG A 37 -11.79 -18.60 0.94
N PRO A 38 -11.51 -18.00 2.12
CA PRO A 38 -12.45 -18.03 3.24
C PRO A 38 -13.61 -17.04 3.12
N THR A 39 -13.45 -15.96 2.34
CA THR A 39 -14.40 -14.84 2.26
C THR A 39 -14.65 -14.43 0.82
N ASP A 40 -15.78 -13.74 0.60
CA ASP A 40 -16.09 -13.06 -0.65
C ASP A 40 -15.14 -11.86 -0.81
N GLY A 41 -14.04 -12.07 -1.50
CA GLY A 41 -12.98 -11.07 -1.67
C GLY A 41 -11.71 -11.69 -2.25
N ARG A 42 -10.71 -10.85 -2.52
CA ARG A 42 -9.38 -11.32 -2.92
C ARG A 42 -8.52 -11.48 -1.68
N LEU A 43 -8.02 -12.70 -1.44
CA LEU A 43 -7.00 -12.92 -0.42
C LEU A 43 -5.63 -12.91 -1.09
N VAL A 44 -4.92 -11.81 -0.90
CA VAL A 44 -3.58 -11.58 -1.43
C VAL A 44 -2.56 -11.78 -0.32
N LEU A 45 -1.49 -12.50 -0.64
CA LEU A 45 -0.33 -12.72 0.21
C LEU A 45 0.88 -12.02 -0.40
N GLU A 46 1.74 -11.40 0.41
CA GLU A 46 3.02 -10.85 -0.07
C GLU A 46 4.17 -11.69 0.45
N VAL A 47 5.04 -12.15 -0.44
CA VAL A 47 6.23 -12.93 -0.08
C VAL A 47 7.22 -12.05 0.68
N GLN A 48 7.54 -12.41 1.92
CA GLN A 48 8.50 -11.69 2.77
C GLN A 48 9.85 -12.38 2.85
N GLN A 49 9.89 -13.71 2.73
CA GLN A 49 11.12 -14.47 2.96
C GLN A 49 11.09 -15.81 2.22
N HIS A 50 12.27 -16.28 1.80
CA HIS A 50 12.48 -17.67 1.36
C HIS A 50 12.98 -18.50 2.54
N LEU A 51 12.29 -19.60 2.85
CA LEU A 51 12.63 -20.48 3.98
C LEU A 51 13.57 -21.63 3.56
N GLY A 52 13.72 -21.87 2.25
CA GLY A 52 14.44 -23.02 1.69
C GLY A 52 13.49 -24.12 1.22
N GLU A 53 14.02 -25.13 0.51
CA GLU A 53 13.28 -26.34 0.10
C GLU A 53 11.97 -26.09 -0.67
N SER A 54 11.87 -24.97 -1.40
CA SER A 54 10.68 -24.51 -2.14
C SER A 54 9.59 -23.82 -1.31
N LEU A 55 9.88 -23.47 -0.06
CA LEU A 55 8.97 -22.72 0.81
C LEU A 55 9.24 -21.23 0.78
N VAL A 56 8.17 -20.46 0.68
CA VAL A 56 8.16 -19.02 0.90
C VAL A 56 7.25 -18.66 2.06
N ARG A 57 7.70 -17.72 2.89
CA ARG A 57 6.91 -17.12 3.96
C ARG A 57 6.28 -15.85 3.45
N CYS A 58 4.97 -15.77 3.61
CA CYS A 58 4.14 -14.67 3.16
C CYS A 58 3.41 -14.01 4.32
N VAL A 59 3.02 -12.76 4.13
CA VAL A 59 2.09 -12.06 5.00
C VAL A 59 0.79 -11.84 4.24
N ALA A 60 -0.33 -12.21 4.84
CA ALA A 60 -1.66 -11.96 4.31
C ALA A 60 -2.03 -10.49 4.43
N MET A 61 -2.64 -9.95 3.37
CA MET A 61 -3.14 -8.57 3.34
C MET A 61 -4.56 -8.42 3.92
N ASP A 62 -5.19 -9.53 4.31
CA ASP A 62 -6.51 -9.59 4.91
C ASP A 62 -6.57 -10.78 5.90
N SER A 63 -7.72 -10.98 6.55
CA SER A 63 -7.94 -12.10 7.46
C SER A 63 -7.70 -13.46 6.79
N THR A 64 -7.05 -14.34 7.54
CA THR A 64 -6.77 -15.72 7.15
C THR A 64 -7.76 -16.71 7.78
N ASP A 65 -8.77 -16.22 8.49
CA ASP A 65 -9.75 -17.05 9.19
C ASP A 65 -10.49 -17.94 8.20
N GLY A 66 -10.39 -19.25 8.37
CA GLY A 66 -11.01 -20.22 7.47
C GLY A 66 -10.13 -20.66 6.29
N LEU A 67 -8.93 -20.10 6.12
CA LEU A 67 -7.98 -20.59 5.13
C LEU A 67 -7.44 -21.97 5.53
N ALA A 68 -7.61 -22.96 4.67
CA ALA A 68 -7.16 -24.32 4.91
C ALA A 68 -5.73 -24.56 4.39
N ARG A 69 -5.00 -25.44 5.06
CA ARG A 69 -3.79 -26.04 4.49
C ARG A 69 -4.15 -26.84 3.23
N GLY A 70 -3.29 -26.77 2.23
CA GLY A 70 -3.53 -27.34 0.90
C GLY A 70 -4.26 -26.39 -0.06
N ALA A 71 -4.73 -25.23 0.40
CA ALA A 71 -5.30 -24.20 -0.46
C ALA A 71 -4.32 -23.83 -1.59
N ARG A 72 -4.84 -23.69 -2.81
CA ARG A 72 -4.02 -23.32 -3.97
C ARG A 72 -3.75 -21.83 -3.97
N VAL A 73 -2.54 -21.47 -4.38
CA VAL A 73 -2.07 -20.09 -4.44
C VAL A 73 -1.33 -19.89 -5.77
N ALA A 74 -1.62 -18.81 -6.48
CA ALA A 74 -0.96 -18.46 -7.72
C ALA A 74 -0.01 -17.26 -7.54
N ASP A 75 1.22 -17.35 -8.06
CA ASP A 75 2.13 -16.21 -8.19
C ASP A 75 1.64 -15.27 -9.29
N THR A 76 1.43 -14.00 -8.93
CA THR A 76 1.04 -12.94 -9.88
C THR A 76 2.20 -12.50 -10.78
N GLY A 77 3.44 -12.87 -10.42
CA GLY A 77 4.65 -12.59 -11.18
C GLY A 77 5.31 -11.25 -10.83
N GLY A 78 4.72 -10.46 -9.94
CA GLY A 78 5.27 -9.18 -9.48
C GLY A 78 4.67 -8.75 -8.14
N PRO A 79 5.06 -7.59 -7.61
CA PRO A 79 4.52 -7.08 -6.36
C PRO A 79 3.06 -6.64 -6.48
N ILE A 80 2.44 -6.40 -5.33
CA ILE A 80 1.11 -5.79 -5.26
C ILE A 80 1.13 -4.49 -6.06
N THR A 81 0.17 -4.32 -6.97
CA THR A 81 0.01 -3.10 -7.76
C THR A 81 -1.28 -2.38 -7.40
N VAL A 82 -1.23 -1.05 -7.31
CA VAL A 82 -2.35 -0.20 -6.92
C VAL A 82 -2.68 0.80 -8.03
N PRO A 83 -3.96 1.22 -8.18
CA PRO A 83 -4.36 2.18 -9.21
C PRO A 83 -3.81 3.58 -8.91
N VAL A 84 -3.29 4.25 -9.95
CA VAL A 84 -2.75 5.62 -9.85
C VAL A 84 -3.33 6.54 -10.93
N GLY A 85 -3.06 7.84 -10.82
CA GLY A 85 -3.52 8.85 -11.76
C GLY A 85 -4.85 9.48 -11.37
N GLU A 86 -5.44 10.22 -12.30
CA GLU A 86 -6.64 11.04 -12.03
C GLU A 86 -7.87 10.20 -11.65
N ASN A 87 -7.98 8.98 -12.18
CA ASN A 87 -9.06 8.05 -11.84
C ASN A 87 -9.05 7.60 -10.37
N SER A 88 -7.94 7.79 -9.65
CA SER A 88 -7.82 7.49 -8.22
C SER A 88 -8.26 8.67 -7.32
N LEU A 89 -8.50 9.86 -7.87
CA LEU A 89 -8.88 11.04 -7.08
C LEU A 89 -10.28 10.89 -6.48
N GLY A 90 -10.42 11.23 -5.20
CA GLY A 90 -11.71 11.16 -4.50
C GLY A 90 -12.24 9.73 -4.27
N ARG A 91 -11.39 8.73 -4.46
CA ARG A 91 -11.65 7.31 -4.21
C ARG A 91 -11.03 6.87 -2.88
N LEU A 92 -11.56 5.81 -2.30
CA LEU A 92 -10.96 5.12 -1.14
C LEU A 92 -10.53 3.72 -1.56
N PHE A 93 -9.29 3.36 -1.26
CA PHE A 93 -8.70 2.07 -1.59
C PHE A 93 -8.18 1.36 -0.34
N ASN A 94 -8.24 0.03 -0.35
CA ASN A 94 -7.49 -0.80 0.61
C ASN A 94 -6.03 -0.98 0.16
N VAL A 95 -5.25 -1.74 0.94
CA VAL A 95 -3.81 -1.94 0.71
C VAL A 95 -3.47 -2.62 -0.62
N ILE A 96 -4.36 -3.46 -1.15
CA ILE A 96 -4.20 -4.13 -2.46
C ILE A 96 -4.70 -3.30 -3.65
N GLY A 97 -5.21 -2.10 -3.38
CA GLY A 97 -5.71 -1.17 -4.40
C GLY A 97 -7.11 -1.48 -4.89
N ASP A 98 -7.89 -2.25 -4.14
CA ASP A 98 -9.31 -2.48 -4.42
C ASP A 98 -10.14 -1.32 -3.83
N PRO A 99 -11.14 -0.79 -4.57
CA PRO A 99 -11.96 0.30 -4.11
C PRO A 99 -12.94 -0.15 -3.02
N ILE A 100 -12.97 0.57 -1.90
CA ILE A 100 -13.82 0.28 -0.73
C ILE A 100 -14.83 1.40 -0.43
N ASP A 101 -15.00 2.35 -1.35
CA ASP A 101 -15.89 3.51 -1.22
C ASP A 101 -17.34 3.27 -1.71
N GLY A 102 -17.65 2.06 -2.20
CA GLY A 102 -18.97 1.74 -2.75
C GLY A 102 -19.28 2.43 -4.09
N LYS A 103 -18.31 3.08 -4.74
CA LYS A 103 -18.50 3.77 -6.04
C LYS A 103 -18.24 2.88 -7.26
N GLY A 104 -18.14 1.56 -7.05
CA GLY A 104 -17.84 0.59 -8.11
C GLY A 104 -16.34 0.55 -8.50
N PRO A 105 -15.99 -0.22 -9.54
CA PRO A 105 -14.60 -0.34 -9.99
C PRO A 105 -14.05 0.97 -10.55
N VAL A 106 -12.72 1.14 -10.49
CA VAL A 106 -12.03 2.16 -11.30
C VAL A 106 -12.04 1.76 -12.78
N ALA A 107 -11.81 2.72 -13.69
CA ALA A 107 -11.74 2.42 -15.12
C ALA A 107 -10.67 1.35 -15.40
N ALA A 108 -10.97 0.41 -16.30
CA ALA A 108 -10.13 -0.78 -16.53
C ALA A 108 -8.73 -0.44 -17.07
N ASP A 109 -8.60 0.71 -17.75
CA ASP A 109 -7.36 1.25 -18.29
C ASP A 109 -6.58 2.12 -17.29
N THR A 110 -7.05 2.23 -16.04
CA THR A 110 -6.35 3.00 -15.00
C THR A 110 -4.95 2.43 -14.80
N PRO A 111 -3.89 3.24 -14.94
CA PRO A 111 -2.53 2.77 -14.76
C PRO A 111 -2.34 2.25 -13.32
N ARG A 112 -1.60 1.16 -13.17
CA ARG A 112 -1.26 0.58 -11.88
C ARG A 112 0.24 0.64 -11.66
N LEU A 113 0.66 0.98 -10.45
CA LEU A 113 2.06 0.99 -10.06
C LEU A 113 2.31 0.01 -8.90
N PRO A 114 3.51 -0.61 -8.85
CA PRO A 114 3.88 -1.49 -7.75
C PRO A 114 4.04 -0.72 -6.44
N LEU A 115 3.65 -1.35 -5.32
CA LEU A 115 3.80 -0.79 -3.98
C LEU A 115 5.29 -0.60 -3.61
N HIS A 116 6.11 -1.61 -3.93
CA HIS A 116 7.55 -1.59 -3.70
C HIS A 116 8.27 -0.98 -4.90
N ARG A 117 8.96 0.14 -4.66
CA ARG A 117 9.78 0.85 -5.65
C ARG A 117 11.07 1.32 -5.01
N ASP A 118 12.13 1.30 -5.80
CA ASP A 118 13.39 1.87 -5.36
C ASP A 118 13.23 3.38 -5.09
N PRO A 119 13.90 3.89 -4.05
CA PRO A 119 13.94 5.33 -3.82
C PRO A 119 14.64 6.06 -4.99
N PRO A 120 14.39 7.37 -5.16
CA PRO A 120 15.09 8.16 -6.17
C PRO A 120 16.61 8.06 -6.00
N ALA A 121 17.33 7.92 -7.12
CA ALA A 121 18.79 7.87 -7.11
C ALA A 121 19.38 9.20 -6.60
N HIS A 122 20.58 9.16 -6.03
CA HIS A 122 21.25 10.35 -5.48
C HIS A 122 21.34 11.50 -6.49
N GLN A 123 21.55 11.20 -7.77
CA GLN A 123 21.62 12.20 -8.85
C GLN A 123 20.28 12.88 -9.15
N ASP A 124 19.17 12.25 -8.80
CA ASP A 124 17.80 12.77 -9.01
C ASP A 124 17.29 13.53 -7.77
N GLN A 125 18.05 13.51 -6.67
CA GLN A 125 17.68 14.23 -5.45
C GLN A 125 17.94 15.71 -5.65
N VAL A 126 16.86 16.49 -5.61
CA VAL A 126 16.93 17.95 -5.66
C VAL A 126 16.89 18.47 -4.23
N THR A 127 17.94 19.18 -3.83
CA THR A 127 17.89 20.05 -2.65
C THR A 127 17.25 21.37 -3.08
N THR A 128 16.03 21.62 -2.65
CA THR A 128 15.40 22.94 -2.82
C THR A 128 15.28 23.63 -1.46
N ASP A 129 15.61 24.91 -1.43
CA ASP A 129 15.35 25.82 -0.30
C ASP A 129 13.94 26.44 -0.41
N ASP A 130 13.13 26.05 -1.41
CA ASP A 130 11.79 26.57 -1.62
C ASP A 130 10.87 26.16 -0.47
N MET A 131 10.38 27.17 0.26
CA MET A 131 9.39 26.99 1.31
C MET A 131 8.04 26.55 0.72
N LEU A 132 7.37 25.60 1.38
CA LEU A 132 5.95 25.33 1.14
C LEU A 132 5.12 26.28 2.02
N GLU A 133 4.46 27.25 1.41
CA GLU A 133 3.51 28.11 2.12
C GLU A 133 2.25 27.32 2.47
N THR A 134 1.98 27.17 3.78
CA THR A 134 0.84 26.38 4.25
C THR A 134 -0.43 27.19 4.45
N GLY A 135 -0.30 28.52 4.57
CA GLY A 135 -1.39 29.41 4.98
C GLY A 135 -1.65 29.39 6.49
N ILE A 136 -0.89 28.59 7.25
CA ILE A 136 -1.00 28.50 8.71
C ILE A 136 0.12 29.34 9.32
N LYS A 137 -0.24 30.53 9.82
CA LYS A 137 0.71 31.53 10.34
C LYS A 137 1.78 30.97 11.29
N VAL A 138 1.42 30.09 12.20
CA VAL A 138 2.38 29.51 13.15
C VAL A 138 3.38 28.57 12.47
N MET A 139 2.94 27.82 11.45
CA MET A 139 3.83 26.97 10.66
C MET A 139 4.71 27.83 9.77
N ASP A 140 4.13 28.74 8.99
CA ASP A 140 4.89 29.57 8.04
C ASP A 140 5.91 30.49 8.73
N LEU A 141 5.65 30.94 9.97
CA LEU A 141 6.55 31.82 10.71
C LEU A 141 7.57 31.08 11.58
N VAL A 142 7.14 30.07 12.33
CA VAL A 142 7.95 29.46 13.41
C VAL A 142 8.58 28.15 12.98
N CYS A 143 7.91 27.38 12.11
CA CYS A 143 8.38 26.09 11.63
C CYS A 143 8.14 25.95 10.12
N PRO A 144 8.74 26.83 9.29
CA PRO A 144 8.63 26.71 7.85
C PRO A 144 9.26 25.41 7.40
N PHE A 145 8.66 24.74 6.41
CA PHE A 145 9.23 23.52 5.84
C PHE A 145 9.35 23.61 4.33
N ALA A 146 10.42 23.00 3.82
CA ALA A 146 10.75 23.01 2.40
C ALA A 146 9.82 22.08 1.60
N ARG A 147 9.57 22.42 0.34
CA ARG A 147 8.90 21.53 -0.62
C ARG A 147 9.69 20.24 -0.78
N GLY A 148 8.99 19.10 -0.74
CA GLY A 148 9.62 17.77 -0.74
C GLY A 148 10.20 17.35 0.62
N GLY A 149 10.08 18.22 1.65
CA GLY A 149 10.43 17.90 3.02
C GLY A 149 9.45 16.95 3.71
N LYS A 150 9.85 16.43 4.87
CA LYS A 150 9.01 15.58 5.74
C LYS A 150 8.61 16.39 6.97
N LEU A 151 7.30 16.49 7.21
CA LEU A 151 6.74 17.16 8.39
C LEU A 151 6.20 16.12 9.39
N GLY A 152 6.58 16.26 10.66
CA GLY A 152 6.04 15.44 11.74
C GLY A 152 5.05 16.23 12.61
N LEU A 153 3.81 15.76 12.72
CA LEU A 153 2.79 16.34 13.61
C LEU A 153 2.70 15.53 14.91
N PHE A 154 3.45 15.95 15.93
CA PHE A 154 3.48 15.28 17.23
C PHE A 154 2.39 15.84 18.16
N GLY A 155 1.57 14.95 18.74
CA GLY A 155 0.58 15.37 19.72
C GLY A 155 -0.35 14.25 20.20
N GLY A 156 -0.96 14.45 21.36
CA GLY A 156 -1.89 13.49 21.99
C GLY A 156 -3.26 13.41 21.31
N ALA A 157 -4.20 12.68 21.92
CA ALA A 157 -5.59 12.67 21.49
C ALA A 157 -6.24 14.06 21.69
N GLY A 158 -7.10 14.46 20.76
CA GLY A 158 -7.89 15.70 20.89
C GLY A 158 -7.14 17.03 20.67
N VAL A 159 -5.84 17.01 20.34
CA VAL A 159 -5.05 18.24 20.13
C VAL A 159 -5.22 18.88 18.74
N GLY A 160 -6.14 18.36 17.92
CA GLY A 160 -6.44 18.94 16.60
C GLY A 160 -5.53 18.49 15.44
N LYS A 161 -4.79 17.37 15.57
CA LYS A 161 -3.93 16.84 14.47
C LYS A 161 -4.69 16.67 13.15
N THR A 162 -5.85 16.02 13.20
CA THR A 162 -6.71 15.79 12.03
C THR A 162 -7.20 17.11 11.44
N VAL A 163 -7.55 18.09 12.29
CA VAL A 163 -7.99 19.42 11.83
C VAL A 163 -6.88 20.13 11.07
N ILE A 164 -5.65 20.12 11.61
CA ILE A 164 -4.47 20.68 10.95
C ILE A 164 -4.20 19.98 9.61
N LEU A 165 -4.29 18.65 9.57
CA LEU A 165 -4.03 17.88 8.36
C LEU A 165 -5.08 18.17 7.27
N THR A 166 -6.37 18.24 7.62
CA THR A 166 -7.44 18.63 6.70
C THR A 166 -7.25 20.05 6.17
N GLU A 167 -6.82 20.97 7.03
CA GLU A 167 -6.54 22.36 6.63
C GLU A 167 -5.34 22.44 5.66
N LEU A 168 -4.28 21.67 5.90
CA LEU A 168 -3.14 21.56 4.98
C LEU A 168 -3.57 21.05 3.60
N ILE A 169 -4.41 20.01 3.56
CA ILE A 169 -4.97 19.49 2.29
C ILE A 169 -5.73 20.59 1.55
N ASN A 170 -6.61 21.31 2.26
CA ASN A 170 -7.42 22.39 1.68
C ASN A 170 -6.56 23.51 1.09
N ASN A 171 -5.53 23.96 1.82
CA ASN A 171 -4.68 25.08 1.41
C ASN A 171 -3.71 24.71 0.29
N VAL A 172 -3.19 23.48 0.28
CA VAL A 172 -2.36 22.98 -0.83
C VAL A 172 -3.21 22.82 -2.10
N ALA A 173 -4.41 22.26 -1.99
CA ALA A 173 -5.30 22.11 -3.15
C ALA A 173 -5.71 23.47 -3.74
N SER A 174 -6.06 24.44 -2.89
CA SER A 174 -6.55 25.76 -3.33
C SER A 174 -5.44 26.71 -3.79
N GLY A 175 -4.28 26.68 -3.14
CA GLY A 175 -3.19 27.65 -3.36
C GLY A 175 -2.09 27.19 -4.31
N HIS A 176 -1.87 25.89 -4.43
CA HIS A 176 -0.73 25.32 -5.16
C HIS A 176 -1.13 24.45 -6.35
N GLY A 177 -2.43 24.22 -6.57
CA GLY A 177 -2.94 23.37 -7.66
C GLY A 177 -2.47 21.91 -7.57
N GLY A 178 -2.04 21.47 -6.39
CA GLY A 178 -1.53 20.13 -6.15
C GLY A 178 -2.62 19.17 -5.67
N TYR A 179 -2.44 17.87 -5.93
CA TYR A 179 -3.26 16.81 -5.34
C TYR A 179 -2.71 16.38 -3.99
N SER A 180 -3.59 15.93 -3.10
CA SER A 180 -3.23 15.34 -1.80
C SER A 180 -3.65 13.89 -1.75
N VAL A 181 -2.82 13.06 -1.12
CA VAL A 181 -3.11 11.65 -0.84
C VAL A 181 -3.06 11.46 0.68
N PHE A 182 -4.12 10.86 1.23
CA PHE A 182 -4.17 10.50 2.64
C PHE A 182 -3.98 9.00 2.79
N ALA A 183 -3.08 8.58 3.67
CA ALA A 183 -2.85 7.18 4.02
C ALA A 183 -3.15 6.99 5.51
N GLY A 184 -4.33 6.43 5.82
CA GLY A 184 -4.72 6.08 7.18
C GLY A 184 -4.08 4.77 7.60
N VAL A 185 -3.05 4.82 8.43
CA VAL A 185 -2.33 3.63 8.92
C VAL A 185 -2.77 3.34 10.34
N GLY A 186 -3.63 2.34 10.51
CA GLY A 186 -4.15 1.94 11.83
C GLY A 186 -5.17 2.92 12.43
N GLU A 187 -5.84 3.71 11.59
CA GLU A 187 -6.99 4.56 11.95
C GLU A 187 -8.33 3.90 11.62
#